data_AF-A0A067N376-F1
#
_entry.id   AF-A0A067N376-F1
#
_cell.length_a   1.000
_cell.length_b   1.000
_cell.length_c   1.000
_cell.angle_alpha   90.00
_cell.angle_beta   90.00
_cell.angle_gamma   90.00
#
_symmetry.space_group_name_H-M   'P 1'
#
loop_
_entity.id
_entity.type
_entity.pdbx_description
1 polymer ?
#
loop_
_entity_poly.entity_id
_entity_poly.type
_entity_poly.pdbx_seq_one_letter_code
_entity_poly.pdbx_strand_id
1 'polypeptide(L)'
;MTLSSLHDFASGALGKHVGENWPSRFVTRHPEIKVKLTTTLEACRARSLNRTNVDKYFNILEEVIAKYAIRPENIWNMDEKGLVLGDSARRRALVDRD
;
A
#
# COMPACT_ATOMS: atom_id res chain seq x y z
N MET A 1 -8.71 -7.33 -6.93
CA MET A 1 -9.10 -7.40 -8.34
C MET A 1 -9.05 -8.82 -8.86
N THR A 2 -10.22 -9.44 -8.96
CA THR A 2 -10.40 -10.70 -9.69
C THR A 2 -10.60 -10.40 -11.18
N LEU A 3 -10.54 -11.43 -12.04
CA LEU A 3 -10.89 -11.26 -13.45
C LEU A 3 -12.33 -10.77 -13.63
N SER A 4 -13.24 -11.16 -12.72
CA SER A 4 -14.61 -10.63 -12.67
C SER A 4 -14.65 -9.13 -12.34
N SER A 5 -13.92 -8.66 -11.32
CA SER A 5 -13.88 -7.22 -11.02
C SER A 5 -13.28 -6.39 -12.16
N LEU A 6 -12.32 -6.94 -12.92
CA LEU A 6 -11.76 -6.30 -14.11
C LEU A 6 -12.77 -6.28 -15.27
N HIS A 7 -13.54 -7.36 -15.43
CA HIS A 7 -14.64 -7.45 -16.38
C HIS A 7 -15.72 -6.41 -16.09
N ASP A 8 -16.17 -6.31 -14.84
CA ASP A 8 -17.19 -5.35 -14.40
C ASP A 8 -16.71 -3.91 -14.59
N PHE A 9 -15.47 -3.64 -14.20
CA PHE A 9 -14.85 -2.32 -14.39
C PHE A 9 -14.78 -1.93 -15.86
N ALA A 10 -14.29 -2.82 -16.73
CA ALA A 10 -14.19 -2.56 -18.16
C ALA A 10 -15.57 -2.41 -18.81
N SER A 11 -16.55 -3.21 -18.38
CA SER A 11 -17.93 -3.11 -18.86
C SER A 11 -18.56 -1.77 -18.48
N GLY A 12 -18.33 -1.32 -17.24
CA GLY A 12 -18.78 -0.02 -16.75
C GLY A 12 -18.11 1.15 -17.47
N ALA A 13 -16.80 1.10 -17.66
CA ALA A 13 -16.04 2.15 -18.34
C ALA A 13 -16.41 2.30 -19.83
N LEU A 14 -16.72 1.19 -20.51
CA LEU A 14 -17.11 1.18 -21.92
C LEU A 14 -18.62 1.39 -22.13
N GLY A 15 -19.43 1.33 -21.05
CA GLY A 15 -20.90 1.34 -21.11
C GLY A 15 -21.50 0.15 -21.85
N LYS A 16 -20.73 -0.93 -22.04
CA LYS A 16 -21.08 -2.10 -22.85
C LYS A 16 -20.46 -3.34 -22.22
N HIS A 17 -21.19 -4.46 -22.23
CA HIS A 17 -20.69 -5.71 -21.68
C HIS A 17 -19.47 -6.22 -22.48
N VAL A 18 -18.31 -6.34 -21.84
CA VAL A 18 -17.15 -6.98 -22.46
C VAL A 18 -17.31 -8.50 -22.51
N GLY A 19 -16.61 -9.18 -23.41
CA GLY A 19 -16.67 -10.65 -23.48
C GLY A 19 -16.13 -11.29 -22.19
N GLU A 20 -16.69 -12.41 -21.77
CA GLU A 20 -16.31 -13.11 -20.53
C GLU A 20 -14.80 -13.47 -20.48
N ASN A 21 -14.22 -13.79 -21.63
CA ASN A 21 -12.79 -14.12 -21.77
C ASN A 21 -11.88 -12.90 -21.96
N TRP A 22 -12.44 -11.69 -22.05
CA TRP A 22 -11.68 -10.47 -22.27
C TRP A 22 -10.63 -10.18 -21.18
N PRO A 23 -10.93 -10.30 -19.86
CA PRO A 23 -9.96 -10.02 -18.81
C PRO A 23 -8.72 -10.92 -18.89
N SER A 24 -8.92 -12.20 -19.19
CA SER A 24 -7.82 -13.16 -19.38
C SER A 24 -6.95 -12.77 -20.58
N ARG A 25 -7.58 -12.49 -21.73
CA ARG A 25 -6.90 -12.03 -22.94
C ARG A 25 -6.18 -10.70 -22.77
N PHE A 26 -6.71 -9.80 -21.95
CA PHE A 26 -6.10 -8.51 -21.64
C PHE A 26 -4.81 -8.70 -20.86
N VAL A 27 -4.83 -9.47 -19.78
CA VAL A 27 -3.61 -9.78 -18.99
C VAL A 27 -2.58 -10.53 -19.83
N THR A 28 -2.98 -11.46 -20.70
CA THR A 28 -2.05 -12.16 -21.59
C THR A 28 -1.40 -11.24 -22.64
N ARG A 29 -2.14 -10.24 -23.15
CA ARG A 29 -1.63 -9.32 -24.18
C ARG A 29 -0.67 -8.27 -23.62
N HIS A 30 -0.78 -7.98 -22.33
CA HIS A 30 -0.03 -6.94 -21.63
C HIS A 30 0.86 -7.55 -20.52
N PRO A 31 1.92 -8.31 -20.89
CA PRO A 31 2.83 -8.93 -19.91
C PRO A 31 3.59 -7.92 -19.05
N GLU A 32 3.64 -6.65 -19.45
CA GLU A 32 4.15 -5.53 -18.66
C GLU A 32 3.34 -5.28 -17.39
N ILE A 33 2.04 -5.60 -17.40
CA ILE A 33 1.14 -5.38 -16.27
C ILE A 33 1.27 -6.55 -15.29
N LYS A 34 1.69 -6.25 -14.05
CA LYS A 34 1.77 -7.25 -12.98
C LYS A 34 0.56 -7.19 -12.07
N VAL A 35 -0.01 -8.36 -11.77
CA VAL A 35 -1.01 -8.51 -10.71
C VAL A 35 -0.28 -8.62 -9.38
N LYS A 36 -0.21 -7.53 -8.61
CA LYS A 36 0.40 -7.52 -7.27
C LYS A 36 -0.68 -7.64 -6.22
N LEU A 37 -0.44 -8.46 -5.21
CA LEU A 37 -1.33 -8.54 -4.05
C LEU A 37 -0.92 -7.41 -3.09
N THR A 38 -1.77 -6.40 -2.92
CA THR A 38 -1.51 -5.33 -1.96
C THR A 38 -1.45 -5.97 -0.58
N THR A 39 -0.32 -5.77 0.11
CA THR A 39 -0.19 -6.22 1.49
C THR A 39 -0.89 -5.20 2.37
N THR A 40 -1.60 -5.66 3.40
CA THR A 40 -2.19 -4.74 4.37
C THR A 40 -1.08 -3.88 4.96
N LEU A 41 -1.37 -2.60 5.20
CA LEU A 41 -0.39 -1.65 5.74
C LEU A 41 0.23 -2.18 7.04
N GLU A 42 -0.59 -2.83 7.87
CA GLU A 42 -0.18 -3.50 9.11
C GLU A 42 0.89 -4.59 8.90
N ALA A 43 0.74 -5.45 7.89
CA ALA A 43 1.73 -6.48 7.63
C ALA A 43 3.06 -5.92 7.07
N CYS A 44 3.00 -4.81 6.34
CA CYS A 44 4.22 -4.07 5.97
C CYS A 44 4.89 -3.45 7.20
N ARG A 45 4.12 -2.77 8.06
CA ARG A 45 4.62 -2.18 9.32
C ARG A 45 5.25 -3.22 10.23
N ALA A 46 4.61 -4.37 10.42
CA ALA A 46 5.13 -5.47 11.22
C ALA A 46 6.50 -5.98 10.73
N ARG A 47 6.71 -6.07 9.42
CA ARG A 47 8.02 -6.45 8.85
C ARG A 47 9.08 -5.37 9.03
N SER A 48 8.68 -4.11 8.92
CA SER A 48 9.59 -2.96 9.09
C SER A 48 10.00 -2.74 10.55
N LEU A 49 9.18 -3.17 11.51
CA LEU A 49 9.43 -3.11 12.95
C LEU A 49 10.40 -4.22 13.41
N ASN A 50 11.63 -4.20 12.88
CA ASN A 50 12.71 -5.09 13.31
C ASN A 50 13.74 -4.37 14.19
N ARG A 51 14.53 -5.14 14.94
CA ARG A 51 15.48 -4.60 15.92
C ARG A 51 16.45 -3.58 15.32
N THR A 52 17.03 -3.89 14.15
CA THR A 52 17.98 -3.00 13.48
C THR A 52 17.37 -1.66 13.11
N ASN A 53 16.16 -1.66 12.55
CA ASN A 53 15.47 -0.43 12.18
C ASN A 53 15.08 0.41 13.41
N VAL A 54 14.60 -0.25 14.46
CA VAL A 54 14.22 0.40 15.71
C VAL A 54 15.44 1.03 16.39
N ASP A 55 16.54 0.28 16.51
CA ASP A 55 17.77 0.77 17.12
C ASP A 55 18.34 1.97 16.33
N LYS A 56 18.37 1.86 15.00
CA LYS A 56 18.82 2.96 14.13
C LYS A 56 17.97 4.21 14.29
N TYR A 57 16.64 4.06 14.41
CA TYR A 57 15.74 5.18 14.62
C TYR A 57 16.02 5.91 15.93
N PHE A 58 16.15 5.18 17.04
CA PHE A 58 16.39 5.77 18.35
C PHE A 58 17.77 6.41 18.47
N ASN A 59 18.81 5.82 17.86
CA ASN A 59 20.13 6.45 17.80
C ASN A 59 20.08 7.83 17.11
N ILE A 60 19.42 7.92 15.96
CA ILE A 60 19.24 9.19 15.24
C ILE A 60 18.42 10.18 16.06
N LEU A 61 17.36 9.70 16.72
CA LEU A 61 16.52 10.55 17.56
C LEU A 61 17.32 11.15 18.73
N GLU A 62 18.13 10.35 19.42
CA GLU A 62 19.00 10.80 20.52
C GLU A 62 20.02 11.83 20.04
N GLU A 63 20.67 11.59 18.88
CA GLU A 63 21.61 12.54 18.28
C GLU A 63 20.94 13.89 17.97
N VAL A 64 19.72 13.88 17.44
CA VAL A 64 18.95 15.10 17.12
C VAL A 64 18.53 15.84 18.39
N ILE A 65 18.04 15.12 19.41
CA ILE A 65 17.67 15.71 20.69
C ILE A 65 18.88 16.38 21.34
N ALA A 66 20.03 15.71 21.35
CA ALA A 66 21.27 16.26 21.89
C ALA A 66 21.76 17.47 21.09
N LYS A 67 21.74 17.39 19.75
CA LYS A 67 22.20 18.47 18.86
C LYS A 67 21.43 19.77 19.03
N TYR A 68 20.11 19.69 19.23
CA TYR A 68 19.25 20.88 19.34
C TYR A 68 18.78 21.17 20.77
N ALA A 69 19.30 20.44 21.77
CA ALA A 69 18.88 20.54 23.17
C ALA A 69 17.34 20.51 23.33
N ILE A 70 16.69 19.59 22.62
CA ILE A 70 15.22 19.47 22.63
C ILE A 70 14.79 19.05 24.03
N ARG A 71 13.99 19.91 24.68
CA ARG A 71 13.43 19.61 25.99
C ARG A 71 12.34 18.54 25.87
N PRO A 72 12.19 17.64 26.87
CA PRO A 72 11.14 16.61 26.85
C PRO A 72 9.73 17.18 26.63
N GLU A 73 9.45 18.36 27.16
CA GLU A 73 8.15 19.04 27.00
C GLU A 73 7.85 19.50 25.56
N ASN A 74 8.88 19.57 24.71
CA ASN A 74 8.75 19.93 23.30
C ASN A 74 8.67 18.70 22.38
N ILE A 75 8.58 17.49 22.94
CA ILE A 75 8.41 16.25 22.19
C ILE A 75 6.92 15.94 22.10
N TRP A 76 6.36 16.08 20.91
CA TRP A 76 4.94 15.86 20.63
C TRP A 76 4.76 14.62 19.77
N ASN A 77 3.74 13.81 20.07
CA ASN A 77 3.31 12.77 19.16
C ASN A 77 2.50 13.39 18.02
N MET A 78 2.78 12.96 16.79
CA MET A 78 2.05 13.39 15.59
C MET A 78 1.34 12.19 14.95
N ASP A 79 0.55 11.44 15.73
CA ASP A 79 -0.27 10.36 15.20
C ASP A 79 -1.62 10.88 14.70
N GLU A 80 -1.93 10.64 13.43
CA GLU A 80 -3.27 10.85 12.89
C GLU A 80 -4.12 9.61 13.18
N LYS A 81 -5.20 9.77 13.95
CA LYS A 81 -6.24 8.73 14.06
C LYS A 81 -7.15 8.80 12.84
N GLY A 82 -6.82 8.04 11.80
CA GLY A 82 -7.69 7.86 10.64
C GLY A 82 -8.85 6.90 10.94
N LEU A 83 -10.09 7.34 10.75
CA LEU A 83 -11.23 6.43 10.60
C LEU A 83 -11.19 5.90 9.16
N VAL A 84 -10.81 4.64 8.97
CA VAL A 84 -10.79 4.06 7.62
C VAL A 84 -12.22 3.79 7.16
N LEU A 85 -12.79 4.75 6.42
CA LEU A 85 -14.05 4.59 5.68
C LEU A 85 -13.77 3.83 4.37
N GLY A 86 -13.36 2.57 4.49
CA GLY A 86 -13.00 1.74 3.34
C GLY A 86 -12.58 0.33 3.75
N ASP A 87 -12.85 -0.64 2.90
CA ASP A 87 -12.55 -2.05 3.18
C ASP A 87 -11.03 -2.30 3.08
N SER A 88 -10.42 -2.56 4.24
CA SER A 88 -9.00 -2.81 4.52
C SER A 88 -8.51 -4.20 4.04
N ALA A 89 -9.34 -4.93 3.31
CA ALA A 89 -8.99 -6.25 2.81
C ALA A 89 -7.85 -6.24 1.77
N ARG A 90 -7.14 -7.36 1.74
CA ARG A 90 -6.06 -7.65 0.79
C ARG A 90 -6.63 -7.67 -0.63
N ARG A 91 -6.21 -6.75 -1.51
CA ARG A 91 -6.70 -6.70 -2.90
C ARG A 91 -5.58 -7.00 -3.89
N ARG A 92 -5.90 -7.74 -4.94
CA ARG A 92 -5.06 -7.75 -6.14
C ARG A 92 -5.18 -6.38 -6.82
N ALA A 93 -4.07 -5.77 -7.20
CA ALA A 93 -3.99 -4.55 -7.99
C ALA A 93 -3.21 -4.86 -9.27
N LEU A 94 -3.62 -4.25 -10.39
CA LEU A 94 -2.78 -4.17 -11.58
C LEU A 94 -1.81 -3.03 -11.35
N VAL A 95 -0.52 -3.32 -11.46
CA VAL A 95 0.56 -2.33 -11.31
C VAL A 95 1.36 -2.36 -12.59
N ASP A 96 1.65 -1.18 -13.12
CA ASP A 96 2.62 -1.03 -14.20
C ASP A 96 4.01 -1.44 -13.71
N ARG A 97 4.92 -1.72 -14.63
CA ARG A 97 6.27 -2.18 -14.27
C ARG A 97 7.12 -0.99 -13.79
N ASP A 98 7.04 -0.69 -12.50
CA ASP A 98 8.03 0.06 -11.71
C ASP A 98 8.15 -0.48 -10.27
#